data_AF-A0A699VBX8-F1
#
_entry.id   AF-A0A699VBX8-F1
#
_cell.length_a   1.000
_cell.length_b   1.000
_cell.length_c   1.000
_cell.angle_alpha   90.00
_cell.angle_beta   90.00
_cell.angle_gamma   90.00
#
_symmetry.space_group_name_H-M   'P 1'
#
loop_
_entity.id
_entity.type
_entity.pdbx_description
1 polymer ?
#
loop_
_entity_poly.entity_id
_entity_poly.type
_entity_poly.pdbx_seq_one_letter_code
_entity_poly.pdbx_strand_id
1 'polypeptide(L)'
;RVEHETTSLARIAMIVRFVTMKELQLDDKLNFVEEPVDIMDQEVKQLKQIYIPIVKVRWNSKRGPEFSWEREDQIRAKRGRL
;
A
#
# COMPACT_ATOMS: atom_id res chain seq x y z
N ARG A 1 3.24 28.65 -15.50
CA ARG A 1 2.45 28.00 -14.42
C ARG A 1 2.15 26.55 -14.84
N VAL A 2 3.16 25.67 -14.81
CA VAL A 2 3.05 24.25 -15.23
C VAL A 2 3.85 23.30 -14.30
N GLU A 3 4.68 23.84 -13.38
CA GLU A 3 5.64 23.04 -12.59
C GLU A 3 5.09 22.41 -11.30
N HIS A 4 3.88 22.80 -10.87
CA HIS A 4 3.26 22.20 -9.68
C HIS A 4 2.70 20.80 -9.95
N GLU A 5 2.38 20.46 -11.19
CA GLU A 5 1.78 19.16 -11.53
C GLU A 5 2.83 18.07 -11.72
N THR A 6 3.97 18.42 -12.32
CA THR A 6 5.13 17.53 -12.47
C THR A 6 5.74 17.18 -11.11
N THR A 7 5.73 18.13 -10.16
CA THR A 7 6.23 17.88 -8.79
C THR A 7 5.34 16.90 -8.01
N SER A 8 4.02 17.01 -8.13
CA SER A 8 3.08 16.08 -7.48
C SER A 8 3.15 14.67 -8.07
N LEU A 9 3.25 14.55 -9.40
CA LEU A 9 3.40 13.25 -10.06
C LEU A 9 4.77 12.63 -9.78
N ALA A 10 5.86 13.41 -9.77
CA ALA A 10 7.18 12.93 -9.39
C ALA A 10 7.21 12.46 -7.92
N ARG A 11 6.53 13.15 -7.00
CA ARG A 11 6.39 12.71 -5.61
C ARG A 11 5.58 11.42 -5.48
N ILE A 12 4.49 11.29 -6.21
CA ILE A 12 3.69 10.06 -6.24
C ILE A 12 4.50 8.90 -6.84
N ALA A 13 5.16 9.12 -7.98
CA ALA A 13 6.02 8.11 -8.61
C ALA A 13 7.20 7.72 -7.71
N MET A 14 7.78 8.67 -6.96
CA MET A 14 8.83 8.39 -5.98
C MET A 14 8.32 7.54 -4.82
N ILE A 15 7.15 7.86 -4.27
CA ILE A 15 6.52 7.07 -3.21
C ILE A 15 6.22 5.66 -3.70
N VAL A 16 5.61 5.52 -4.90
CA VAL A 16 5.32 4.22 -5.50
C VAL A 16 6.61 3.43 -5.71
N ARG A 17 7.65 4.04 -6.31
CA ARG A 17 8.94 3.39 -6.56
C ARG A 17 9.64 2.97 -5.26
N PHE A 18 9.55 3.77 -4.21
CA PHE A 18 10.10 3.46 -2.89
C PHE A 18 9.37 2.28 -2.23
N VAL A 19 8.04 2.26 -2.30
CA VAL A 19 7.23 1.13 -1.80
C VAL A 19 7.57 -0.14 -2.57
N THR A 20 7.60 -0.10 -3.90
CA THR A 20 7.96 -1.25 -4.74
C THR A 20 9.39 -1.74 -4.47
N MET A 21 10.36 -0.83 -4.28
CA MET A 21 11.72 -1.21 -3.91
C MET A 21 11.81 -1.81 -2.51
N LYS A 22 11.08 -1.26 -1.54
CA LYS A 22 11.07 -1.78 -0.17
C LYS A 22 10.43 -3.17 -0.11
N GLU A 23 9.37 -3.41 -0.89
CA GLU A 23 8.77 -4.73 -1.07
C GLU A 23 9.72 -5.70 -1.79
N LEU A 24 10.42 -5.28 -2.84
CA LEU A 24 11.39 -6.11 -3.58
C LEU A 24 12.65 -6.43 -2.75
N GLN A 25 13.13 -5.50 -1.92
CA GLN A 25 14.28 -5.71 -1.02
C GLN A 25 13.96 -6.57 0.21
N LEU A 26 12.68 -6.67 0.60
CA LEU A 26 12.25 -7.57 1.68
C LEU A 26 12.28 -9.05 1.24
N ASP A 27 12.13 -9.31 -0.06
CA ASP A 27 12.02 -10.66 -0.65
C ASP A 27 13.34 -11.47 -0.57
N ASP A 28 14.50 -10.81 -0.54
CA ASP A 28 15.81 -11.49 -0.59
C ASP A 28 16.29 -12.09 0.75
N LYS A 29 15.73 -11.71 1.93
CA LYS A 29 16.16 -12.31 3.23
C LYS A 29 15.32 -12.03 4.48
N LEU A 30 14.15 -11.37 4.42
CA LEU A 30 13.40 -11.02 5.65
C LEU A 30 11.88 -11.13 5.46
N ASN A 31 11.40 -12.36 5.28
CA ASN A 31 9.98 -12.69 5.24
C ASN A 31 9.27 -12.36 6.56
N PHE A 32 8.77 -11.14 6.69
CA PHE A 32 7.57 -10.89 7.49
C PHE A 32 6.37 -11.14 6.58
N VAL A 33 5.93 -12.39 6.54
CA VAL A 33 4.62 -12.74 5.97
C VAL A 33 3.59 -12.24 6.96
N GLU A 34 3.30 -10.95 6.91
CA GLU A 34 2.19 -10.37 7.64
C GLU A 34 0.92 -10.75 6.91
N GLU A 35 0.18 -11.70 7.49
CA GLU A 35 -1.10 -12.10 6.94
C GLU A 35 -2.15 -11.01 7.26
N PRO A 36 -2.86 -10.48 6.25
CA PRO A 36 -3.90 -9.50 6.46
C PRO A 36 -5.11 -10.18 7.10
N VAL A 37 -5.29 -10.00 8.41
CA VAL A 37 -6.36 -10.63 9.18
C VAL A 37 -7.70 -10.07 8.77
N ASP A 38 -7.81 -8.75 8.78
CA ASP A 38 -9.09 -8.08 8.60
C ASP A 38 -8.95 -6.70 7.97
N ILE A 39 -9.99 -6.30 7.25
CA ILE A 39 -10.14 -4.94 6.73
C ILE A 39 -11.00 -4.20 7.74
N MET A 40 -10.39 -3.30 8.50
CA MET A 40 -11.08 -2.56 9.56
C MET A 40 -11.84 -1.35 9.03
N ASP A 41 -11.36 -0.75 7.94
CA ASP A 41 -11.90 0.50 7.43
C ASP A 41 -11.60 0.62 5.92
N GLN A 42 -12.37 1.46 5.24
CA GLN A 42 -12.23 1.72 3.81
C GLN A 42 -12.45 3.20 3.51
N GLU A 43 -11.52 3.79 2.78
CA GLU A 43 -11.59 5.17 2.33
C GLU A 43 -11.29 5.23 0.83
N VAL A 44 -12.09 5.97 0.09
CA VAL A 44 -11.79 6.26 -1.31
C VAL A 44 -11.07 7.59 -1.38
N LYS A 45 -9.78 7.57 -1.72
CA LYS A 45 -9.05 8.80 -1.99
C LYS A 45 -9.28 9.23 -3.42
N GLN A 46 -9.96 10.36 -3.56
CA GLN A 46 -10.09 11.05 -4.84
C GLN A 46 -8.84 11.90 -5.08
N LEU A 47 -8.09 11.53 -6.11
CA LEU A 47 -7.14 12.40 -6.79
C LEU A 47 -7.82 12.98 -8.02
N LYS A 48 -7.24 14.04 -8.62
CA LYS A 48 -7.77 14.81 -9.77
C LYS A 48 -8.94 14.17 -10.53
N GLN A 49 -8.71 13.03 -11.18
CA GLN A 49 -9.73 12.24 -11.89
C GLN A 49 -9.74 10.76 -11.51
N ILE A 50 -9.00 10.36 -10.49
CA ILE A 50 -8.77 8.96 -10.14
C ILE A 50 -9.28 8.71 -8.73
N TYR A 51 -10.13 7.70 -8.59
CA TYR A 51 -10.61 7.21 -7.31
C TYR A 51 -9.79 5.99 -6.93
N ILE A 52 -9.08 6.07 -5.80
CA ILE A 52 -8.23 4.99 -5.31
C ILE A 52 -8.85 4.49 -4.00
N PRO A 53 -9.45 3.29 -3.98
CA PRO A 53 -9.87 2.64 -2.75
C PRO A 53 -8.65 2.24 -1.93
N ILE A 54 -8.58 2.75 -0.71
CA ILE A 54 -7.55 2.42 0.29
C ILE A 54 -8.27 1.82 1.48
N VAL A 55 -7.78 0.69 1.95
CA VAL A 55 -8.34 -0.05 3.07
C VAL A 55 -7.38 -0.04 4.24
N LYS A 56 -7.91 0.12 5.45
CA LYS A 56 -7.15 -0.05 6.69
C LYS A 56 -7.12 -1.54 7.00
N VAL A 57 -5.93 -2.11 7.01
CA VAL A 57 -5.73 -3.54 7.24
C VAL A 57 -5.11 -3.74 8.61
N ARG A 58 -5.65 -4.71 9.33
CA ARG A 58 -5.05 -5.25 10.54
C ARG A 58 -4.17 -6.44 10.15
N TRP A 59 -2.91 -6.39 10.56
CA TRP A 59 -1.91 -7.43 10.34
C TRP A 59 -1.71 -8.26 11.61
N ASN A 60 -1.52 -9.57 11.46
CA ASN A 60 -1.09 -10.42 12.56
C ASN A 60 0.43 -10.51 12.58
N SER A 61 1.08 -9.47 13.10
CA SER A 61 2.53 -9.49 13.26
C SER A 61 2.92 -10.23 14.52
N LYS A 62 4.09 -10.89 14.52
CA LYS A 62 4.65 -11.52 15.74
C LYS A 62 4.86 -10.51 16.88
N ARG A 63 4.91 -9.22 16.56
CA ARG A 63 5.10 -8.11 17.50
C ARG A 63 3.79 -7.53 18.02
N GLY A 64 2.64 -8.03 17.56
CA GLY A 64 1.31 -7.56 17.92
C GLY A 64 0.48 -7.12 16.71
N PRO A 65 -0.76 -6.67 16.92
CA PRO A 65 -1.61 -6.18 15.84
C PRO A 65 -1.07 -4.84 15.32
N GLU A 66 -0.61 -4.85 14.07
CA GLU A 66 -0.20 -3.64 13.34
C GLU A 66 -1.31 -3.20 12.38
N PHE A 67 -1.42 -1.90 12.15
CA PHE A 67 -2.43 -1.31 11.27
C PHE A 67 -1.74 -0.49 10.18
N SER A 68 -2.01 -0.81 8.93
CA SER A 68 -1.57 0.01 7.80
C SER A 68 -2.73 0.33 6.86
N TRP A 69 -2.54 1.38 6.05
CA TRP A 69 -3.46 1.74 4.98
C TRP A 69 -2.85 1.28 3.67
N GLU A 70 -3.48 0.28 3.03
CA GLU A 70 -3.03 -0.28 1.77
C GLU A 70 -4.08 -0.08 0.68
N ARG A 71 -3.68 -0.12 -0.59
CA ARG A 71 -4.67 -0.14 -1.68
C ARG A 71 -5.41 -1.48 -1.70
N GLU A 72 -6.71 -1.42 -1.95
CA GLU A 72 -7.58 -2.59 -1.94
C GLU A 72 -7.16 -3.66 -2.96
N ASP A 73 -6.71 -3.24 -4.15
CA ASP A 73 -6.25 -4.13 -5.21
C ASP A 73 -5.02 -4.95 -4.78
N GLN A 74 -4.11 -4.35 -4.02
CA GLN A 74 -2.91 -5.03 -3.50
C GLN A 74 -3.29 -6.09 -2.45
N ILE A 75 -4.25 -5.80 -1.58
CA ILE A 75 -4.74 -6.74 -0.56
C ILE A 75 -5.51 -7.89 -1.23
N ARG A 76 -6.33 -7.60 -2.23
CA ARG A 76 -7.03 -8.63 -3.03
C ARG A 76 -6.04 -9.53 -3.77
N ALA A 77 -4.97 -8.97 -4.33
CA ALA A 77 -3.92 -9.76 -4.99
C ALA A 77 -3.16 -10.66 -3.99
N LYS A 78 -2.89 -10.18 -2.77
CA LYS A 78 -2.26 -10.98 -1.69
C LYS A 78 -3.18 -12.11 -1.21
N ARG A 79 -4.50 -11.84 -1.02
CA ARG A 79 -5.49 -12.87 -0.62
C ARG A 79 -5.76 -13.92 -1.70
N GLY A 80 -5.70 -13.54 -2.98
CA GLY A 80 -5.94 -14.46 -4.12
C GLY A 80 -4.79 -15.44 -4.40
N ARG A 81 -3.71 -15.43 -3.61
CA ARG A 81 -2.58 -16.38 -3.69
C ARG A 81 -2.66 -17.53 -2.67
N LEU A 82 -3.79 -17.69 -1.98
CA LEU A 82 -4.08 -18.89 -1.18
C LEU A 82 -4.43 -20.09 -2.08
#